data_AF-A0A359HG35-F1
#
_entry.id   AF-A0A359HG35-F1
#
_cell.length_a   1.000
_cell.length_b   1.000
_cell.length_c   1.000
_cell.angle_alpha   90.00
_cell.angle_beta   90.00
_cell.angle_gamma   90.00
#
_symmetry.space_group_name_H-M   'P 1'
#
loop_
_entity.id
_entity.type
_entity.pdbx_description
1 polymer ?
#
loop_
_entity_poly.entity_id
_entity_poly.type
_entity_poly.pdbx_seq_one_letter_code
_entity_poly.pdbx_strand_id
1 'polypeptide(L)'
;PDMLPSDVTGVTIYNQASQGFEYRPGPIIAQVVLADEINRATPKTQAALLEAMEERQVTVDGVSHILPEPFMVLATQNPIEYEGTFRLPEAQLDRFLLRIRLGYPATNKEIEVLDRQQFGHPIGELHVVASVEEVLAAQKAIQAIHMSAEIKAYIVEITSRTREHLEVYLGASPRGSLALYRASQARAALQGRDYVLPDDVKALAVPTLAHRIILGPGARLKNLTAENVVQAVLGDLLAPGGDPKAK
;
A
#
# COMPACT_ATOMS: atom_id res chain seq x y z
N PRO A 1 -23.41 14.00 -0.72
CA PRO A 1 -23.30 14.14 0.75
C PRO A 1 -21.84 13.94 1.15
N ASP A 2 -21.23 14.96 1.78
CA ASP A 2 -19.82 14.89 2.16
C ASP A 2 -19.66 13.92 3.34
N MET A 3 -18.86 12.87 3.14
CA MET A 3 -18.58 11.88 4.17
C MET A 3 -17.87 12.52 5.36
N LEU A 4 -18.40 12.32 6.56
CA LEU A 4 -17.83 12.82 7.81
C LEU A 4 -16.82 11.80 8.40
N PRO A 5 -15.85 12.25 9.23
CA PRO A 5 -14.94 11.33 9.92
C PRO A 5 -15.66 10.24 10.73
N SER A 6 -16.78 10.61 11.35
CA SER A 6 -17.65 9.71 12.12
C SER A 6 -18.29 8.61 11.28
N ASP A 7 -18.50 8.84 9.98
CA ASP A 7 -19.03 7.83 9.07
C ASP A 7 -18.00 6.73 8.79
N VAL A 8 -16.71 6.98 9.11
CA VAL A 8 -15.61 6.02 9.00
C VAL A 8 -15.31 5.39 10.36
N THR A 9 -15.11 6.21 11.40
CA THR A 9 -14.65 5.74 12.73
C THR A 9 -15.77 5.24 13.62
N GLY A 10 -17.02 5.55 13.30
CA GLY A 10 -18.18 5.26 14.15
C GLY A 10 -18.55 6.43 15.05
N VAL A 11 -19.66 6.24 15.77
CA VAL A 11 -20.29 7.27 16.61
C VAL A 11 -20.76 6.67 17.93
N THR A 12 -20.80 7.50 18.96
CA THR A 12 -21.48 7.14 20.21
C THR A 12 -22.91 7.66 20.16
N ILE A 13 -23.90 6.78 20.33
CA ILE A 13 -25.32 7.14 20.36
C ILE A 13 -25.90 6.89 21.74
N TYR A 14 -26.81 7.76 22.18
CA TYR A 14 -27.55 7.51 23.41
C TYR A 14 -28.62 6.45 23.16
N ASN A 15 -28.53 5.32 23.86
CA ASN A 15 -29.50 4.25 23.80
C ASN A 15 -30.55 4.45 24.92
N GLN A 16 -31.77 4.78 24.53
CA GLN A 16 -32.87 5.08 25.46
C GLN A 16 -33.27 3.87 26.33
N ALA A 17 -33.07 2.64 25.83
CA ALA A 17 -33.46 1.42 26.56
C ALA A 17 -32.47 1.10 27.69
N SER A 18 -31.17 1.27 27.45
CA SER A 18 -30.12 1.09 28.47
C SER A 18 -29.84 2.36 29.29
N GLN A 19 -30.45 3.49 28.92
CA GLN A 19 -30.16 4.83 29.45
C GLN A 19 -28.66 5.18 29.43
N GLY A 20 -27.92 4.64 28.45
CA GLY A 20 -26.48 4.75 28.36
C GLY A 20 -26.01 5.13 26.96
N PHE A 21 -24.78 5.63 26.89
CA PHE A 21 -24.09 5.88 25.63
C PHE A 21 -23.49 4.58 25.10
N GLU A 22 -23.82 4.22 23.86
CA GLU A 22 -23.37 3.00 23.18
C GLU A 22 -22.57 3.38 21.94
N TYR A 23 -21.35 2.86 21.83
CA TYR A 23 -20.53 3.02 20.64
C TYR A 23 -21.07 2.14 19.51
N ARG A 24 -21.33 2.76 18.35
CA ARG A 24 -21.67 2.10 17.09
C ARG A 24 -20.44 2.12 16.19
N PRO A 25 -19.80 0.95 15.95
CA PRO A 25 -18.59 0.88 15.17
C PRO A 25 -18.83 1.32 13.74
N GLY A 26 -17.90 2.11 13.21
CA GLY A 26 -17.88 2.49 11.80
C GLY A 26 -17.32 1.37 10.92
N PRO A 27 -17.37 1.52 9.58
CA PRO A 27 -16.88 0.54 8.63
C PRO A 27 -15.38 0.26 8.73
N ILE A 28 -14.62 1.12 9.42
CA ILE A 28 -13.19 0.89 9.68
C ILE A 28 -12.93 -0.29 10.63
N ILE A 29 -13.92 -0.68 11.44
CA ILE A 29 -13.82 -1.85 12.33
C ILE A 29 -14.07 -3.13 11.52
N ALA A 30 -13.13 -3.44 10.64
CA ALA A 30 -13.13 -4.64 9.79
C ALA A 30 -11.69 -5.04 9.46
N GLN A 31 -11.45 -6.30 9.10
CA GLN A 31 -10.10 -6.78 8.76
C GLN A 31 -9.60 -6.24 7.41
N VAL A 32 -10.51 -6.09 6.44
CA VAL A 32 -10.20 -5.53 5.12
C VAL A 32 -11.18 -4.41 4.83
N VAL A 33 -10.66 -3.21 4.56
CA VAL A 33 -11.45 -2.02 4.27
C VAL A 33 -11.09 -1.52 2.87
N LEU A 34 -12.09 -1.43 2.00
CA LEU A 34 -11.97 -0.80 0.69
C LEU A 34 -12.45 0.65 0.78
N ALA A 35 -11.51 1.59 0.75
CA ALA A 35 -11.76 3.02 0.65
C ALA A 35 -11.79 3.42 -0.82
N ASP A 36 -12.94 3.24 -1.45
CA ASP A 36 -13.13 3.59 -2.86
C ASP A 36 -13.14 5.12 -3.04
N GLU A 37 -12.41 5.60 -4.04
CA GLU A 37 -12.26 7.02 -4.37
C GLU A 37 -11.92 7.89 -3.17
N ILE A 38 -10.88 7.50 -2.42
CA ILE A 38 -10.45 8.20 -1.18
C ILE A 38 -10.23 9.71 -1.40
N ASN A 39 -9.89 10.11 -2.63
CA ASN A 39 -9.71 11.51 -3.02
C ASN A 39 -11.01 12.31 -3.07
N ARG A 40 -12.21 11.70 -3.01
CA ARG A 40 -13.49 12.42 -2.91
C ARG A 40 -13.86 12.75 -1.46
N ALA A 41 -13.27 12.06 -0.50
CA ALA A 41 -13.49 12.34 0.92
C ALA A 41 -12.81 13.65 1.33
N THR A 42 -13.41 14.38 2.27
CA THR A 42 -12.81 15.61 2.81
C THR A 42 -11.45 15.32 3.47
N PRO A 43 -10.53 16.30 3.56
CA PRO A 43 -9.22 16.09 4.20
C PRO A 43 -9.31 15.57 5.64
N LYS A 44 -10.37 15.94 6.39
CA LYS A 44 -10.59 15.45 7.76
C LYS A 44 -10.96 13.97 7.77
N THR A 45 -11.80 13.53 6.84
CA THR A 45 -12.22 12.13 6.70
C THR A 45 -11.07 11.26 6.22
N GLN A 46 -10.26 11.76 5.26
CA GLN A 46 -9.00 11.11 4.86
C GLN A 46 -8.05 10.96 6.06
N ALA A 47 -7.87 12.02 6.86
CA ALA A 47 -7.01 11.97 8.04
C ALA A 47 -7.48 10.91 9.05
N ALA A 48 -8.78 10.85 9.35
CA ALA A 48 -9.33 9.86 10.29
C ALA A 48 -9.09 8.41 9.83
N LEU A 49 -9.26 8.12 8.54
CA LEU A 49 -8.94 6.80 7.96
C LEU A 49 -7.46 6.47 8.10
N LEU A 50 -6.57 7.41 7.77
CA LEU A 50 -5.13 7.21 7.76
C LEU A 50 -4.52 7.15 9.17
N GLU A 51 -5.12 7.85 10.13
CA GLU A 51 -4.78 7.76 11.54
C GLU A 51 -5.10 6.35 12.07
N ALA A 52 -6.29 5.82 11.77
CA ALA A 52 -6.66 4.45 12.10
C ALA A 52 -5.68 3.42 11.50
N MET A 53 -5.21 3.65 10.28
CA MET A 53 -4.20 2.81 9.63
C MET A 53 -2.84 2.80 10.34
N GLU A 54 -2.39 3.94 10.85
CA GLU A 54 -1.10 4.06 11.52
C GLU A 54 -1.18 3.55 12.97
N GLU A 55 -2.20 3.97 13.71
CA GLU A 55 -2.34 3.70 15.15
C GLU A 55 -2.96 2.32 15.45
N ARG A 56 -3.56 1.66 14.45
CA ARG A 56 -4.27 0.37 14.60
C ARG A 56 -5.40 0.42 15.62
N GLN A 57 -5.94 1.60 15.87
CA GLN A 57 -7.07 1.86 16.75
C GLN A 57 -7.80 3.13 16.29
N VAL A 58 -9.03 3.30 16.77
CA VAL A 58 -9.78 4.56 16.64
C VAL A 58 -10.20 5.05 18.02
N THR A 59 -10.13 6.35 18.25
CA THR A 59 -10.59 6.95 19.52
C THR A 59 -11.84 7.77 19.26
N VAL A 60 -12.93 7.41 19.94
CA VAL A 60 -14.23 8.09 19.85
C VAL A 60 -14.66 8.47 21.26
N ASP A 61 -14.96 9.76 21.47
CA ASP A 61 -15.35 10.33 22.77
C ASP A 61 -14.43 9.95 23.95
N GLY A 62 -13.12 9.90 23.68
CA GLY A 62 -12.09 9.57 24.67
C GLY A 62 -11.91 8.08 24.97
N VAL A 63 -12.65 7.19 24.29
CA VAL A 63 -12.52 5.73 24.39
C VAL A 63 -11.82 5.19 23.14
N SER A 64 -10.76 4.41 23.33
CA SER A 64 -10.01 3.80 22.22
C SER A 64 -10.53 2.40 21.91
N HIS A 65 -10.74 2.12 20.63
CA HIS A 65 -11.21 0.86 20.08
C HIS A 65 -10.14 0.29 19.14
N ILE A 66 -9.60 -0.88 19.49
CA ILE A 66 -8.57 -1.56 18.70
C ILE A 66 -9.18 -2.12 17.41
N LEU A 67 -8.45 -1.99 16.30
CA LEU A 67 -8.87 -2.56 15.01
C LEU A 67 -8.64 -4.08 14.98
N PRO A 68 -9.51 -4.85 14.29
CA PRO A 68 -9.32 -6.29 14.15
C PRO A 68 -8.00 -6.66 13.46
N GLU A 69 -7.36 -7.74 13.88
CA GLU A 69 -6.18 -8.27 13.20
C GLU A 69 -6.53 -9.47 12.29
N PRO A 70 -5.93 -9.58 11.09
CA PRO A 70 -5.11 -8.57 10.43
C PRO A 70 -5.95 -7.39 9.95
N PHE A 71 -5.36 -6.19 9.89
CA PHE A 71 -5.99 -4.99 9.37
C PHE A 71 -5.31 -4.51 8.09
N MET A 72 -6.08 -4.36 7.01
CA MET A 72 -5.61 -3.87 5.71
C MET A 72 -6.59 -2.87 5.10
N VAL A 73 -6.07 -1.75 4.62
CA VAL A 73 -6.83 -0.78 3.81
C VAL A 73 -6.37 -0.86 2.36
N LEU A 74 -7.34 -1.02 1.47
CA LEU A 74 -7.19 -0.85 0.03
C LEU A 74 -7.86 0.48 -0.32
N ALA A 75 -7.11 1.43 -0.90
CA ALA A 75 -7.66 2.71 -1.31
C ALA A 75 -7.49 2.90 -2.81
N THR A 76 -8.55 3.33 -3.49
CA THR A 76 -8.51 3.67 -4.91
C THR A 76 -8.51 5.19 -5.08
N GLN A 77 -7.90 5.68 -6.14
CA GLN A 77 -7.94 7.09 -6.52
C GLN A 77 -8.29 7.16 -8.00
N ASN A 78 -9.33 7.93 -8.35
CA ASN A 78 -9.64 8.21 -9.74
C ASN A 78 -8.78 9.40 -10.23
N PRO A 79 -7.88 9.21 -11.21
CA PRO A 79 -6.97 10.27 -11.65
C PRO A 79 -7.65 11.33 -12.53
N ILE A 80 -8.85 11.07 -13.07
CA ILE A 80 -9.53 11.91 -14.07
C ILE A 80 -10.88 12.35 -13.51
N GLU A 81 -10.89 13.26 -12.54
CA GLU A 81 -12.12 13.94 -12.10
C GLU A 81 -11.90 15.44 -11.95
N TYR A 82 -12.84 16.22 -12.52
CA TYR A 82 -12.67 17.65 -12.78
C TYR A 82 -13.15 18.55 -11.63
N GLU A 83 -13.96 18.06 -10.68
CA GLU A 83 -14.47 18.86 -9.57
C GLU A 83 -14.59 18.03 -8.27
N GLY A 84 -14.36 18.68 -7.12
CA GLY A 84 -14.66 18.10 -5.80
C GLY A 84 -13.70 17.04 -5.26
N THR A 85 -12.45 16.98 -5.74
CA THR A 85 -11.45 16.03 -5.23
C THR A 85 -10.34 16.71 -4.41
N PHE A 86 -9.94 16.04 -3.34
CA PHE A 86 -8.83 16.38 -2.45
C PHE A 86 -7.71 15.37 -2.65
N ARG A 87 -6.61 15.81 -3.28
CA ARG A 87 -5.41 14.98 -3.42
C ARG A 87 -4.83 14.67 -2.05
N LEU A 88 -4.44 13.42 -1.84
CA LEU A 88 -3.71 13.04 -0.63
C LEU A 88 -2.33 13.72 -0.64
N PRO A 89 -1.96 14.45 0.43
CA PRO A 89 -0.60 14.92 0.64
C PRO A 89 0.41 13.76 0.59
N GLU A 90 1.64 14.06 0.21
CA GLU A 90 2.71 13.08 0.09
C GLU A 90 3.00 12.39 1.43
N ALA A 91 2.91 13.14 2.54
CA ALA A 91 3.04 12.60 3.89
C ALA A 91 1.93 11.57 4.24
N GLN A 92 0.76 11.67 3.61
CA GLN A 92 -0.32 10.71 3.75
C GLN A 92 -0.10 9.48 2.87
N LEU A 93 0.33 9.69 1.61
CA LEU A 93 0.67 8.61 0.69
C LEU A 93 1.80 7.72 1.23
N ASP A 94 2.76 8.28 1.97
CA ASP A 94 3.88 7.52 2.56
C ASP A 94 3.42 6.41 3.52
N ARG A 95 2.20 6.49 4.06
CA ARG A 95 1.60 5.45 4.92
C ARG A 95 1.18 4.19 4.15
N PHE A 96 0.96 4.28 2.85
CA PHE A 96 0.64 3.12 2.03
C PHE A 96 1.90 2.33 1.70
N LEU A 97 1.89 1.02 1.96
CA LEU A 97 3.02 0.14 1.64
C LEU A 97 3.34 0.19 0.15
N LEU A 98 2.32 -0.02 -0.68
CA LEU A 98 2.41 -0.06 -2.14
C LEU A 98 1.43 0.93 -2.78
N ARG A 99 1.85 1.55 -3.88
CA ARG A 99 0.96 2.22 -4.84
C ARG A 99 1.10 1.53 -6.19
N ILE A 100 -0.01 1.02 -6.70
CA ILE A 100 -0.08 0.37 -8.01
C ILE A 100 -0.96 1.18 -8.96
N ARG A 101 -0.64 1.13 -10.25
CA ARG A 101 -1.52 1.64 -11.31
C ARG A 101 -2.20 0.45 -11.96
N LEU A 102 -3.52 0.42 -11.91
CA LEU A 102 -4.32 -0.58 -12.61
C LEU A 102 -4.49 -0.11 -14.06
N GLY A 103 -3.99 -0.93 -14.99
CA GLY A 103 -4.29 -0.80 -16.42
C GLY A 103 -5.45 -1.73 -16.81
N TYR A 104 -5.83 -1.68 -18.07
CA TYR A 104 -6.77 -2.66 -18.61
C TYR A 104 -6.11 -4.04 -18.73
N PRO A 105 -6.86 -5.13 -18.52
CA PRO A 105 -6.36 -6.47 -18.79
C PRO A 105 -5.99 -6.63 -20.26
N ALA A 106 -5.09 -7.56 -20.56
CA ALA A 106 -4.86 -7.96 -21.95
C ALA A 106 -6.14 -8.57 -22.54
N THR A 107 -6.37 -8.41 -23.84
CA THR A 107 -7.61 -8.84 -24.53
C THR A 107 -8.00 -10.29 -24.22
N ASN A 108 -7.03 -11.21 -24.17
CA ASN A 108 -7.28 -12.61 -23.83
C ASN A 108 -7.75 -12.81 -22.39
N LYS A 109 -7.24 -12.01 -21.44
CA LYS A 109 -7.67 -12.02 -20.04
C LYS A 109 -9.04 -11.36 -19.87
N GLU A 110 -9.35 -10.37 -20.67
CA GLU A 110 -10.68 -9.76 -20.71
C GLU A 110 -11.74 -10.76 -21.20
N ILE A 111 -11.44 -11.51 -22.27
CA ILE A 111 -12.30 -12.62 -22.75
C ILE A 111 -12.50 -13.67 -21.64
N GLU A 112 -11.43 -14.09 -20.95
CA GLU A 112 -11.52 -15.05 -19.84
C GLU A 112 -12.44 -14.56 -18.69
N VAL A 113 -12.44 -13.25 -18.41
CA VAL A 113 -13.34 -12.65 -17.43
C VAL A 113 -14.80 -12.70 -17.91
N LEU A 114 -15.05 -12.40 -19.18
CA LEU A 114 -16.40 -12.48 -19.76
C LEU A 114 -16.95 -13.90 -19.71
N ASP A 115 -16.13 -14.89 -20.10
CA ASP A 115 -16.51 -16.31 -20.09
C ASP A 115 -16.85 -16.79 -18.67
N ARG A 116 -16.07 -16.36 -17.66
CA ARG A 116 -16.30 -16.73 -16.26
C ARG A 116 -17.59 -16.15 -15.68
N GLN A 117 -18.07 -15.02 -16.19
CA GLN A 117 -19.32 -14.41 -15.71
C GLN A 117 -20.55 -14.94 -16.44
N GLN A 118 -20.39 -15.78 -17.47
CA GLN A 118 -21.48 -16.26 -18.31
C GLN A 118 -22.54 -17.07 -17.54
N PHE A 119 -22.14 -17.86 -16.54
CA PHE A 119 -23.02 -18.80 -15.83
C PHE A 119 -23.35 -18.37 -14.39
N GLY A 120 -22.83 -17.23 -13.94
CA GLY A 120 -23.00 -16.73 -12.58
C GLY A 120 -21.77 -15.97 -12.10
N HIS A 121 -21.93 -15.18 -11.04
CA HIS A 121 -20.79 -14.46 -10.46
C HIS A 121 -19.95 -15.43 -9.60
N PRO A 122 -18.64 -15.61 -9.85
CA PRO A 122 -17.81 -16.63 -9.17
C PRO A 122 -17.73 -16.49 -7.65
N ILE A 123 -18.10 -15.33 -7.11
CA ILE A 123 -18.12 -15.05 -5.66
C ILE A 123 -19.00 -16.03 -4.88
N GLY A 124 -20.06 -16.57 -5.51
CA GLY A 124 -20.97 -17.52 -4.86
C GLY A 124 -20.37 -18.91 -4.63
N GLU A 125 -19.29 -19.24 -5.33
CA GLU A 125 -18.61 -20.54 -5.27
C GLU A 125 -17.33 -20.49 -4.40
N LEU A 126 -17.03 -19.34 -3.81
CA LEU A 126 -15.84 -19.18 -2.98
C LEU A 126 -15.99 -19.97 -1.67
N HIS A 127 -14.96 -20.75 -1.36
CA HIS A 127 -14.81 -21.43 -0.08
C HIS A 127 -13.64 -20.83 0.70
N VAL A 128 -13.76 -20.84 2.02
CA VAL A 128 -12.67 -20.41 2.91
C VAL A 128 -11.52 -21.40 2.78
N VAL A 129 -10.34 -20.91 2.39
CA VAL A 129 -9.12 -21.72 2.22
C VAL A 129 -8.08 -21.51 3.32
N ALA A 130 -8.25 -20.47 4.14
CA ALA A 130 -7.38 -20.16 5.26
C ALA A 130 -8.16 -19.45 6.37
N SER A 131 -7.82 -19.74 7.63
CA SER A 131 -8.34 -19.03 8.80
C SER A 131 -7.57 -17.72 9.07
N VAL A 132 -8.13 -16.88 9.94
CA VAL A 132 -7.47 -15.64 10.38
C VAL A 132 -6.14 -15.94 11.08
N GLU A 133 -6.13 -16.98 11.93
CA GLU A 133 -4.96 -17.41 12.68
C GLU A 133 -3.85 -17.91 11.74
N GLU A 134 -4.21 -18.62 10.67
CA GLU A 134 -3.27 -19.09 9.66
C GLU A 134 -2.64 -17.91 8.90
N VAL A 135 -3.43 -16.88 8.55
CA VAL A 135 -2.91 -15.66 7.92
C VAL A 135 -1.95 -14.92 8.85
N LEU A 136 -2.28 -14.78 10.14
CA LEU A 136 -1.41 -14.15 11.13
C LEU A 136 -0.12 -14.96 11.37
N ALA A 137 -0.22 -16.29 11.38
CA ALA A 137 0.94 -17.17 11.46
C ALA A 137 1.85 -17.02 10.23
N ALA A 138 1.26 -16.94 9.03
CA ALA A 138 2.01 -16.69 7.79
C ALA A 138 2.71 -15.33 7.81
N GLN A 139 2.04 -14.27 8.27
CA GLN A 139 2.66 -12.94 8.43
C GLN A 139 3.88 -12.97 9.36
N LYS A 140 3.82 -13.74 10.47
CA LYS A 140 4.96 -13.95 11.37
C LYS A 140 6.07 -14.76 10.70
N ALA A 141 5.74 -15.83 10.00
CA ALA A 141 6.71 -16.67 9.28
C ALA A 141 7.48 -15.90 8.20
N ILE A 142 6.81 -15.02 7.46
CA ILE A 142 7.45 -14.16 6.44
C ILE A 142 8.56 -13.28 7.04
N GLN A 143 8.46 -12.89 8.32
CA GLN A 143 9.51 -12.09 8.97
C GLN A 143 10.84 -12.84 9.11
N ALA A 144 10.80 -14.17 9.13
CA ALA A 144 11.97 -15.04 9.22
C ALA A 144 12.66 -15.31 7.88
N ILE A 145 12.06 -14.89 6.76
CA ILE A 145 12.67 -15.01 5.42
C ILE A 145 14.03 -14.32 5.41
N HIS A 146 15.05 -15.06 5.03
CA HIS A 146 16.43 -14.60 5.07
C HIS A 146 16.67 -13.44 4.09
N MET A 147 17.32 -12.40 4.60
CA MET A 147 17.83 -11.32 3.77
C MET A 147 19.31 -11.08 4.10
N SER A 148 20.15 -11.33 3.10
CA SER A 148 21.60 -11.20 3.24
C SER A 148 22.02 -9.74 3.46
N ALA A 149 23.25 -9.53 3.92
CA ALA A 149 23.80 -8.19 4.13
C ALA A 149 23.89 -7.42 2.80
N GLU A 150 24.20 -8.10 1.71
CA GLU A 150 24.33 -7.54 0.37
C GLU A 150 22.97 -7.07 -0.18
N ILE A 151 21.89 -7.82 0.06
CA ILE A 151 20.52 -7.37 -0.31
C ILE A 151 20.10 -6.17 0.53
N LYS A 152 20.39 -6.16 1.84
CA LYS A 152 20.11 -5.00 2.70
C LYS A 152 20.86 -3.77 2.21
N ALA A 153 22.14 -3.90 1.90
CA ALA A 153 22.95 -2.83 1.33
C ALA A 153 22.39 -2.36 -0.02
N TYR A 154 21.95 -3.29 -0.88
CA TYR A 154 21.32 -2.97 -2.16
C TYR A 154 20.04 -2.15 -2.01
N ILE A 155 19.16 -2.50 -1.06
CA ILE A 155 17.95 -1.72 -0.75
C ILE A 155 18.31 -0.31 -0.28
N VAL A 156 19.28 -0.19 0.62
CA VAL A 156 19.74 1.11 1.12
C VAL A 156 20.31 1.96 -0.01
N GLU A 157 21.15 1.36 -0.87
CA GLU A 157 21.75 2.01 -2.03
C GLU A 157 20.67 2.54 -2.98
N ILE A 158 19.68 1.71 -3.34
CA ILE A 158 18.52 2.17 -4.15
C ILE A 158 17.90 3.41 -3.53
N THR A 159 17.59 3.40 -2.24
CA THR A 159 16.98 4.56 -1.60
C THR A 159 17.92 5.78 -1.50
N SER A 160 19.23 5.59 -1.29
CA SER A 160 20.20 6.69 -1.28
C SER A 160 20.28 7.37 -2.65
N ARG A 161 20.36 6.57 -3.71
CA ARG A 161 20.41 7.06 -5.09
C ARG A 161 19.16 7.85 -5.47
N THR A 162 17.99 7.51 -4.92
CA THR A 162 16.79 8.35 -5.11
C THR A 162 16.91 9.72 -4.45
N ARG A 163 17.65 9.85 -3.34
CA ARG A 163 17.86 11.13 -2.63
C ARG A 163 18.93 12.01 -3.30
N GLU A 164 19.90 11.38 -3.95
CA GLU A 164 21.00 12.03 -4.65
C GLU A 164 20.67 12.37 -6.11
N HIS A 165 19.55 11.88 -6.63
CA HIS A 165 19.15 12.08 -8.02
C HIS A 165 18.83 13.56 -8.31
N LEU A 166 19.46 14.14 -9.33
CA LEU A 166 19.39 15.58 -9.66
C LEU A 166 17.97 16.13 -9.83
N GLU A 167 17.06 15.30 -10.36
CA GLU A 167 15.67 15.68 -10.62
C GLU A 167 14.74 15.48 -9.41
N VAL A 168 15.26 15.06 -8.27
CA VAL A 168 14.50 14.77 -7.05
C VAL A 168 14.68 15.90 -6.04
N TYR A 169 13.56 16.42 -5.53
CA TYR A 169 13.53 17.37 -4.42
C TYR A 169 13.55 16.64 -3.07
N LEU A 170 12.82 15.53 -2.96
CA LEU A 170 12.80 14.67 -1.78
C LEU A 170 12.77 13.20 -2.20
N GLY A 171 13.81 12.44 -1.85
CA GLY A 171 13.91 11.02 -2.15
C GLY A 171 13.21 10.13 -1.12
N ALA A 172 13.27 8.81 -1.33
CA ALA A 172 12.60 7.86 -0.45
C ALA A 172 13.16 7.88 0.99
N SER A 173 12.29 7.96 1.98
CA SER A 173 12.66 7.97 3.42
C SER A 173 13.13 6.60 3.93
N PRO A 174 13.64 6.49 5.17
CA PRO A 174 13.86 5.18 5.82
C PRO A 174 12.61 4.30 5.92
N ARG A 175 11.39 4.89 5.93
CA ARG A 175 10.15 4.12 5.82
C ARG A 175 10.06 3.43 4.46
N GLY A 176 10.53 4.08 3.39
CA GLY A 176 10.60 3.50 2.05
C GLY A 176 11.55 2.29 1.95
N SER A 177 12.73 2.35 2.56
CA SER A 177 13.66 1.19 2.56
C SER A 177 13.10 0.04 3.39
N LEU A 178 12.49 0.31 4.54
CA LEU A 178 11.84 -0.72 5.36
C LEU A 178 10.63 -1.35 4.66
N ALA A 179 9.82 -0.53 3.98
CA ALA A 179 8.71 -1.01 3.16
C ALA A 179 9.21 -1.95 2.05
N LEU A 180 10.28 -1.58 1.34
CA LEU A 180 10.84 -2.39 0.26
C LEU A 180 11.43 -3.70 0.80
N TYR A 181 12.09 -3.65 1.97
CA TYR A 181 12.57 -4.81 2.69
C TYR A 181 11.43 -5.81 2.98
N ARG A 182 10.35 -5.35 3.62
CA ARG A 182 9.23 -6.21 4.01
C ARG A 182 8.45 -6.75 2.81
N ALA A 183 8.22 -5.91 1.80
CA ALA A 183 7.57 -6.34 0.58
C ALA A 183 8.41 -7.41 -0.14
N SER A 184 9.75 -7.27 -0.17
CA SER A 184 10.65 -8.24 -0.80
C SER A 184 10.65 -9.59 -0.07
N GLN A 185 10.61 -9.60 1.27
CA GLN A 185 10.41 -10.84 2.05
C GLN A 185 9.09 -11.53 1.68
N ALA A 186 7.99 -10.76 1.63
CA ALA A 186 6.68 -11.31 1.27
C ALA A 186 6.68 -11.89 -0.15
N ARG A 187 7.31 -11.21 -1.11
CA ARG A 187 7.42 -11.71 -2.49
C ARG A 187 8.23 -13.00 -2.59
N ALA A 188 9.37 -13.10 -1.89
CA ALA A 188 10.16 -14.32 -1.86
C ALA A 188 9.34 -15.50 -1.29
N ALA A 189 8.62 -15.28 -0.17
CA ALA A 189 7.75 -16.28 0.43
C ALA A 189 6.61 -16.73 -0.52
N LEU A 190 5.97 -15.79 -1.22
CA LEU A 190 4.93 -16.09 -2.22
C LEU A 190 5.47 -16.88 -3.42
N GLN A 191 6.78 -16.83 -3.66
CA GLN A 191 7.46 -17.65 -4.66
C GLN A 191 8.00 -18.98 -4.09
N GLY A 192 7.68 -19.32 -2.84
CA GLY A 192 8.12 -20.55 -2.19
C GLY A 192 9.58 -20.56 -1.77
N ARG A 193 10.23 -19.39 -1.69
CA ARG A 193 11.63 -19.25 -1.26
C ARG A 193 11.73 -18.75 0.17
N ASP A 194 12.76 -19.21 0.88
CA ASP A 194 13.12 -18.80 2.24
C ASP A 194 14.21 -17.71 2.29
N TYR A 195 14.65 -17.20 1.13
CA TYR A 195 15.58 -16.09 0.99
C TYR A 195 15.18 -15.12 -0.12
N VAL A 196 15.56 -13.85 0.04
CA VAL A 196 15.28 -12.77 -0.92
C VAL A 196 16.34 -12.69 -2.01
N LEU A 197 15.92 -12.53 -3.26
CA LEU A 197 16.78 -12.29 -4.42
C LEU A 197 16.77 -10.79 -4.82
N PRO A 198 17.80 -10.30 -5.54
CA PRO A 198 17.78 -8.93 -6.08
C PRO A 198 16.56 -8.63 -6.95
N ASP A 199 16.06 -9.62 -7.69
CA ASP A 199 14.89 -9.47 -8.54
C ASP A 199 13.58 -9.25 -7.76
N ASP A 200 13.50 -9.73 -6.51
CA ASP A 200 12.36 -9.42 -5.64
C ASP A 200 12.34 -7.94 -5.28
N VAL A 201 13.52 -7.39 -4.94
CA VAL A 201 13.72 -5.98 -4.63
C VAL A 201 13.39 -5.13 -5.85
N LYS A 202 13.93 -5.48 -7.02
CA LYS A 202 13.67 -4.75 -8.28
C LYS A 202 12.18 -4.73 -8.63
N ALA A 203 11.50 -5.87 -8.52
CA ALA A 203 10.08 -5.99 -8.85
C ALA A 203 9.18 -5.11 -7.96
N LEU A 204 9.61 -4.83 -6.73
CA LEU A 204 8.84 -4.07 -5.75
C LEU A 204 9.32 -2.64 -5.56
N ALA A 205 10.47 -2.27 -6.11
CA ALA A 205 11.04 -0.94 -5.96
C ALA A 205 10.12 0.16 -6.48
N VAL A 206 9.53 0.02 -7.69
CA VAL A 206 8.62 1.05 -8.21
C VAL A 206 7.31 1.15 -7.40
N PRO A 207 6.55 0.06 -7.17
CA PRO A 207 5.32 0.13 -6.37
C PRO A 207 5.53 0.62 -4.95
N THR A 208 6.74 0.44 -4.40
CA THR A 208 7.06 0.86 -3.04
C THR A 208 7.63 2.28 -2.97
N LEU A 209 8.51 2.68 -3.90
CA LEU A 209 9.27 3.92 -3.72
C LEU A 209 8.69 5.11 -4.50
N ALA A 210 8.01 4.88 -5.63
CA ALA A 210 7.64 5.97 -6.53
C ALA A 210 6.69 7.00 -5.89
N HIS A 211 5.76 6.58 -5.03
CA HIS A 211 4.86 7.51 -4.32
C HIS A 211 5.52 8.21 -3.11
N ARG A 212 6.76 7.87 -2.79
CA ARG A 212 7.57 8.45 -1.70
C ARG A 212 8.62 9.43 -2.20
N ILE A 213 8.64 9.71 -3.51
CA ILE A 213 9.60 10.60 -4.16
C ILE A 213 8.88 11.84 -4.66
N ILE A 214 9.38 13.01 -4.27
CA ILE A 214 8.91 14.30 -4.75
C ILE A 214 9.92 14.83 -5.76
N LEU A 215 9.46 15.05 -6.98
CA LEU A 215 10.29 15.57 -8.05
C LEU A 215 10.49 17.09 -7.93
N GLY A 216 11.68 17.56 -8.32
CA GLY A 216 11.98 18.97 -8.40
C GLY A 216 11.29 19.67 -9.58
N PRO A 217 11.28 21.01 -9.62
CA PRO A 217 10.64 21.77 -10.70
C PRO A 217 11.17 21.45 -12.11
N GLY A 218 12.48 21.18 -12.24
CA GLY A 218 13.13 20.85 -13.52
C GLY A 218 12.63 19.55 -14.15
N ALA A 219 12.20 18.59 -13.34
CA ALA A 219 11.70 17.29 -13.80
C ALA A 219 10.39 17.43 -14.60
N ARG A 220 9.55 18.41 -14.24
CA ARG A 220 8.27 18.68 -14.93
C ARG A 220 8.47 19.09 -16.38
N LEU A 221 9.52 19.88 -16.66
CA LEU A 221 9.86 20.31 -18.01
C LEU A 221 10.31 19.14 -18.90
N LYS A 222 10.85 18.09 -18.29
CA LYS A 222 11.31 16.87 -18.95
C LYS A 222 10.25 15.76 -19.00
N ASN A 223 9.02 16.03 -18.51
CA ASN A 223 7.96 15.03 -18.34
C ASN A 223 8.41 13.79 -17.55
N LEU A 224 9.35 13.95 -16.61
CA LEU A 224 9.82 12.86 -15.78
C LEU A 224 8.81 12.53 -14.69
N THR A 225 8.64 11.24 -14.42
CA THR A 225 7.83 10.72 -13.31
C THR A 225 8.72 10.09 -12.24
N ALA A 226 8.21 10.00 -11.00
CA ALA A 226 8.93 9.32 -9.93
C ALA A 226 9.18 7.84 -10.27
N GLU A 227 8.26 7.21 -11.00
CA GLU A 227 8.45 5.87 -11.54
C GLU A 227 9.65 5.81 -12.50
N ASN A 228 9.85 6.81 -13.37
CA ASN A 228 11.02 6.87 -14.24
C ASN A 228 12.33 7.01 -13.44
N VAL A 229 12.34 7.83 -12.38
CA VAL A 229 13.52 7.99 -11.53
C VAL A 229 13.90 6.67 -10.85
N VAL A 230 12.92 5.96 -10.28
CA VAL A 230 13.20 4.66 -9.65
C VAL A 230 13.72 3.67 -10.68
N GLN A 231 13.13 3.61 -11.89
CA GLN A 231 13.62 2.73 -12.95
C GLN A 231 15.05 3.09 -13.39
N ALA A 232 15.38 4.38 -13.52
CA ALA A 232 16.73 4.83 -13.84
C ALA A 232 17.74 4.39 -12.76
N VAL A 233 17.41 4.59 -11.49
CA VAL A 233 18.24 4.14 -10.35
C VAL A 233 18.46 2.62 -10.40
N LEU A 234 17.43 1.82 -10.70
CA LEU A 234 17.57 0.37 -10.82
C LEU A 234 18.42 -0.07 -12.01
N GLY A 235 18.39 0.69 -13.11
CA GLY A 235 19.20 0.44 -14.31
C GLY A 235 20.68 0.74 -14.11
N ASP A 236 21.00 1.75 -13.31
CA ASP A 236 22.39 2.16 -13.02
C ASP A 236 23.08 1.28 -11.96
N LEU A 237 22.30 0.64 -11.10
CA LEU A 237 22.84 -0.15 -9.99
C LEU A 237 23.11 -1.61 -10.40
N LEU A 238 24.33 -2.06 -10.14
CA LEU A 238 24.68 -3.48 -10.22
C LEU A 238 23.96 -4.25 -9.11
N ALA A 239 23.26 -5.31 -9.50
CA ALA A 239 22.67 -6.23 -8.54
C ALA A 239 23.78 -7.03 -7.83
N PRO A 240 23.64 -7.33 -6.53
CA PRO A 240 24.56 -8.24 -5.84
C PRO A 240 24.72 -9.56 -6.58
N GLY A 241 25.97 -9.99 -6.79
CA GLY A 241 26.30 -11.21 -7.55
C GLY A 241 26.28 -11.07 -9.08
N GLY A 242 25.90 -9.91 -9.62
CA GLY A 242 26.05 -9.59 -11.04
C GLY A 242 27.46 -9.09 -11.34
N ASP A 243 28.42 -9.99 -11.57
CA ASP A 243 29.73 -9.62 -12.10
C ASP A 243 29.65 -9.45 -13.63
N PRO A 244 29.86 -8.23 -14.19
CA PRO A 244 29.90 -8.04 -15.64
C PRO A 244 31.11 -8.74 -16.31
N LYS A 245 32.07 -9.27 -15.56
CA LYS A 245 33.21 -10.06 -16.10
C LYS A 245 32.95 -11.57 -16.19
N ALA A 246 31.76 -12.04 -15.85
CA ALA A 246 31.40 -13.46 -15.90
C ALA A 246 30.67 -13.89 -17.20
N LYS A 247 30.82 -13.13 -18.30
CA LYS A 247 30.42 -13.53 -19.65
C LYS A 247 31.60 -13.48 -20.60
#